data_AF-A0A4Y7Q3R5-F1
#
_entry.id   AF-A0A4Y7Q3R5-F1
#
_cell.length_a   1.000
_cell.length_b   1.000
_cell.length_c   1.000
_cell.angle_alpha   90.00
_cell.angle_beta   90.00
_cell.angle_gamma   90.00
#
_symmetry.space_group_name_H-M   'P 1'
#
loop_
_entity.id
_entity.type
_entity.pdbx_description
1 polymer ?
#
loop_
_entity_poly.entity_id
_entity_poly.type
_entity_poly.pdbx_seq_one_letter_code
_entity_poly.pdbx_strand_id
1 'polypeptide(L)'
;MSSLNKLAIRGIRSFDDKQVAIIEFFSPVTVIVGHNGSGKTTIIECLKYATTGDQPPNTRGGAFIHDPKMANEKEVKAQVKLRFHAANGQHFGKYFVLG
;
A
#
# COMPACT_ATOMS: atom_id res chain seq x y z
N MET A 1 3.87 -22.69 6.04
CA MET A 1 3.50 -21.48 6.82
C MET A 1 3.42 -20.31 5.86
N SER A 2 2.36 -19.50 5.92
CA SER A 2 2.24 -18.31 5.08
C SER A 2 2.94 -17.11 5.71
N SER A 3 3.53 -16.22 4.90
CA SER A 3 4.23 -15.03 5.38
C SER A 3 4.15 -13.87 4.38
N LEU A 4 4.18 -12.63 4.87
CA LEU A 4 4.31 -11.44 4.04
C LEU A 4 5.77 -11.29 3.60
N ASN A 5 5.99 -10.82 2.36
CA ASN A 5 7.34 -10.59 1.83
C ASN A 5 7.55 -9.10 1.53
N LYS A 6 6.81 -8.54 0.56
CA LYS A 6 6.97 -7.15 0.13
C LYS A 6 5.63 -6.51 -0.19
N LEU A 7 5.48 -5.24 0.17
CA LEU A 7 4.37 -4.38 -0.23
C LEU A 7 4.93 -3.21 -1.03
N ALA A 8 4.42 -3.03 -2.24
CA ALA A 8 4.72 -1.87 -3.07
C ALA A 8 3.52 -0.91 -3.07
N ILE A 9 3.77 0.38 -2.83
CA ILE A 9 2.75 1.43 -2.74
C ILE A 9 3.16 2.58 -3.67
N ARG A 10 2.21 3.10 -4.44
CA ARG A 10 2.36 4.32 -5.26
C ARG A 10 1.06 5.10 -5.31
N GLY A 11 1.13 6.42 -5.19
CA GLY A 11 -0.03 7.30 -5.34
C GLY A 11 -1.12 7.09 -4.30
N ILE A 12 -0.76 6.68 -3.07
CA ILE A 12 -1.71 6.45 -1.97
C ILE A 12 -1.41 7.43 -0.84
N ARG A 13 -2.36 8.30 -0.51
CA ARG A 13 -2.23 9.34 0.53
C ARG A 13 -0.88 10.08 0.47
N SER A 14 0.03 9.86 1.42
CA SER A 14 1.34 10.51 1.49
C SER A 14 2.41 9.88 0.59
N PHE A 15 2.11 8.74 -0.06
CA PHE A 15 3.01 8.12 -1.03
C PHE A 15 2.85 8.77 -2.39
N ASP A 16 3.97 9.28 -2.91
CA ASP A 16 4.11 9.93 -4.21
C ASP A 16 3.55 9.10 -5.36
N ASP A 17 3.03 9.75 -6.40
CA ASP A 17 2.48 9.11 -7.57
C ASP A 17 3.53 8.70 -8.61
N LYS A 18 4.75 9.26 -8.51
CA LYS A 18 5.84 9.05 -9.47
C LYS A 18 6.79 7.94 -9.02
N GLN A 19 7.01 7.81 -7.72
CA GLN A 19 7.88 6.79 -7.14
C GLN A 19 7.12 5.66 -6.44
N VAL A 20 7.60 4.43 -6.64
CA VAL A 20 7.07 3.26 -5.93
C VAL A 20 7.86 3.05 -4.64
N ALA A 21 7.18 3.16 -3.49
CA ALA A 21 7.75 2.78 -2.21
C ALA A 21 7.64 1.27 -2.00
N ILE A 22 8.73 0.62 -1.58
CA ILE A 22 8.79 -0.81 -1.29
C ILE A 22 9.02 -1.00 0.21
N ILE A 23 8.08 -1.70 0.86
CA ILE A 23 8.17 -2.11 2.26
C ILE A 23 8.48 -3.60 2.27
N GLU A 24 9.57 -3.98 2.93
CA GLU A 24 9.94 -5.38 3.16
C GLU A 24 9.50 -5.82 4.56
N PHE A 25 8.87 -7.00 4.64
CA PHE A 25 8.46 -7.60 5.90
C PHE A 25 9.46 -8.66 6.34
N PHE A 26 9.83 -8.57 7.60
CA PHE A 26 10.80 -9.44 8.27
C PHE A 26 10.11 -10.34 9.29
N SER A 27 10.69 -11.52 9.48
CA SER A 27 10.29 -12.51 10.48
C SER A 27 11.34 -12.55 11.60
N PRO A 28 10.94 -12.66 12.89
CA PRO A 28 9.57 -12.85 13.37
C PRO A 28 8.76 -11.54 13.49
N VAL A 29 9.42 -10.37 13.46
CA VAL A 29 8.79 -9.08 13.71
C VAL A 29 9.31 -8.04 12.71
N THR A 30 8.39 -7.20 12.21
CA THR A 30 8.70 -5.99 11.45
C THR A 30 8.29 -4.78 12.27
N VAL A 31 9.19 -3.81 12.46
CA VAL A 31 8.91 -2.58 13.19
C VAL A 31 8.83 -1.41 12.20
N ILE A 32 7.69 -0.71 12.20
CA ILE A 32 7.47 0.47 11.34
C ILE A 32 7.53 1.72 12.23
N VAL A 33 8.59 2.52 12.06
CA VAL A 33 8.81 3.77 12.81
C VAL A 33 8.88 4.98 11.88
N GLY A 34 8.71 6.18 12.44
CA GLY A 34 8.75 7.45 11.70
C GLY A 34 7.96 8.54 12.39
N HIS A 35 8.16 9.79 11.97
CA HIS A 35 7.45 10.96 12.51
C HIS A 35 5.94 10.94 12.21
N ASN A 36 5.17 11.83 12.84
CA ASN A 36 3.75 12.00 12.54
C ASN A 36 3.57 12.43 11.08
N GLY A 37 2.55 11.87 10.41
CA GLY A 37 2.32 12.12 8.98
C GLY A 37 3.23 11.35 8.01
N SER A 38 4.19 10.54 8.48
CA SER A 38 5.12 9.80 7.60
C SER A 38 4.51 8.61 6.83
N GLY A 39 3.20 8.40 6.90
CA GLY A 39 2.52 7.30 6.18
C GLY A 39 2.50 5.94 6.87
N LYS A 40 2.87 5.83 8.16
CA LYS A 40 2.84 4.55 8.91
C LYS A 40 1.48 3.85 8.86
N THR A 41 0.40 4.58 9.18
CA THR A 41 -0.97 4.06 9.12
C THR A 41 -1.36 3.68 7.69
N THR A 42 -0.93 4.46 6.69
CA THR A 42 -1.16 4.18 5.28
C THR A 42 -0.58 2.84 4.83
N ILE A 43 0.58 2.42 5.37
CA ILE A 43 1.15 1.09 5.10
C ILE A 43 0.18 -0.02 5.54
N ILE A 44 -0.38 0.11 6.75
CA ILE A 44 -1.34 -0.86 7.29
C ILE A 44 -2.66 -0.84 6.51
N GLU A 45 -3.14 0.33 6.11
CA GLU A 45 -4.30 0.49 5.24
C GLU A 45 -4.09 -0.21 3.88
N CYS A 46 -2.92 -0.05 3.25
CA CYS A 46 -2.57 -0.73 2.00
C CYS A 46 -2.51 -2.25 2.17
N LEU A 47 -2.02 -2.77 3.30
CA LEU A 47 -2.08 -4.20 3.59
C LEU A 47 -3.51 -4.72 3.70
N LYS A 48 -4.38 -3.99 4.42
CA LYS A 48 -5.80 -4.33 4.52
C LYS A 48 -6.43 -4.33 3.13
N TYR A 49 -6.23 -3.27 2.36
CA TYR A 49 -6.76 -3.15 1.01
C TYR A 49 -6.28 -4.29 0.10
N ALA A 50 -4.98 -4.63 0.13
CA ALA A 50 -4.44 -5.69 -0.71
C ALA A 50 -4.93 -7.10 -0.34
N THR A 51 -5.35 -7.32 0.90
CA THR A 51 -5.81 -8.63 1.36
C THR A 51 -7.33 -8.79 1.24
N THR A 52 -8.09 -7.70 1.38
CA THR A 52 -9.57 -7.71 1.49
C THR A 52 -10.30 -6.97 0.37
N GLY A 53 -9.66 -6.00 -0.27
CA GLY A 53 -10.31 -5.05 -1.18
C GLY A 53 -10.97 -3.86 -0.48
N ASP A 54 -11.01 -3.83 0.86
CA ASP A 54 -11.65 -2.76 1.61
C ASP A 54 -10.76 -1.51 1.70
N GLN A 55 -11.31 -0.36 1.33
CA GLN A 55 -10.68 0.93 1.56
C GLN A 55 -10.85 1.38 3.04
N PRO A 56 -10.01 2.32 3.53
CA PRO A 56 -10.21 2.89 4.85
C PRO A 56 -11.59 3.57 5.00
N PRO A 57 -12.14 3.67 6.23
CA PRO A 57 -13.41 4.36 6.43
C PRO A 57 -13.32 5.82 5.95
N ASN A 58 -14.45 6.36 5.50
CA ASN A 58 -14.57 7.74 5.01
C ASN A 58 -13.65 8.09 3.82
N THR A 59 -13.19 7.10 3.05
CA THR A 59 -12.42 7.34 1.81
C THR A 59 -13.23 7.18 0.53
N ARG A 60 -14.54 6.89 0.65
CA ARG A 60 -15.48 6.90 -0.48
C ARG A 60 -15.44 8.28 -1.14
N GLY A 61 -15.06 8.33 -2.42
CA GLY A 61 -14.85 9.59 -3.16
C GLY A 61 -13.39 9.96 -3.44
N GLY A 62 -12.43 9.05 -3.22
CA GLY A 62 -11.05 9.22 -3.72
C GLY A 62 -10.03 9.67 -2.67
N ALA A 63 -10.42 9.88 -1.42
CA ALA A 63 -9.50 10.36 -0.36
C ALA A 63 -8.41 9.35 0.06
N PHE A 64 -8.43 8.13 -0.49
CA PHE A 64 -7.36 7.16 -0.34
C PHE A 64 -6.24 7.36 -1.39
N ILE A 65 -6.59 7.87 -2.57
CA ILE A 65 -5.65 8.18 -3.65
C ILE A 65 -4.92 9.49 -3.28
N HIS A 66 -3.64 9.58 -3.64
CA HIS A 66 -2.87 10.81 -3.49
C HIS A 66 -3.53 11.94 -4.31
N ASP A 67 -3.70 13.12 -3.71
CA ASP A 67 -4.44 14.22 -4.33
C ASP A 67 -3.72 14.73 -5.59
N PRO A 68 -4.35 14.69 -6.78
CA PRO A 68 -3.76 15.21 -8.02
C PRO A 68 -3.32 16.68 -7.91
N LYS A 69 -4.00 17.49 -7.10
CA LYS A 69 -3.61 18.88 -6.85
C LYS A 69 -2.28 18.98 -6.12
N MET A 70 -2.01 18.05 -5.19
CA MET A 70 -0.73 17.98 -4.49
C MET A 70 0.38 17.46 -5.40
N ALA A 71 0.07 16.55 -6.32
CA ALA A 71 0.99 16.06 -7.35
C ALA A 71 1.26 17.09 -8.48
N ASN A 72 0.44 18.14 -8.59
CA ASN A 72 0.39 19.04 -9.73
C ASN A 72 0.15 18.30 -11.07
N GLU A 73 -0.73 17.29 -11.03
CA GLU A 73 -1.11 16.44 -12.15
C GLU A 73 -2.63 16.48 -12.37
N LYS A 74 -3.10 16.10 -13.57
CA LYS A 74 -4.55 15.99 -13.86
C LYS A 74 -5.16 14.70 -13.30
N GLU A 75 -4.37 13.64 -13.25
CA GLU A 75 -4.75 12.33 -12.75
C GLU A 75 -3.59 11.73 -11.95
N VAL A 76 -3.91 10.89 -10.96
CA VAL A 76 -2.93 10.15 -10.18
C VAL A 76 -3.20 8.66 -10.33
N LYS A 77 -2.15 7.90 -10.69
CA LYS A 77 -2.24 6.44 -10.83
C LYS A 77 -1.82 5.75 -9.54
N ALA A 78 -2.81 5.37 -8.75
CA ALA A 78 -2.63 4.69 -7.50
C ALA A 78 -2.47 3.17 -7.67
N GLN A 79 -1.54 2.57 -6.93
CA GLN A 79 -1.27 1.14 -7.01
C GLN A 79 -0.80 0.57 -5.67
N VAL A 80 -1.31 -0.61 -5.33
CA VAL A 80 -0.85 -1.43 -4.21
C VAL A 80 -0.53 -2.84 -4.73
N LYS A 81 0.69 -3.33 -4.48
CA LYS A 81 1.08 -4.71 -4.81
C LYS A 81 1.56 -5.43 -3.57
N LEU A 82 1.01 -6.60 -3.28
CA LEU A 82 1.43 -7.43 -2.17
C LEU A 82 2.04 -8.73 -2.67
N ARG A 83 3.28 -9.00 -2.27
CA ARG A 83 3.95 -10.29 -2.42
C ARG A 83 3.94 -11.03 -1.09
N PHE A 84 3.53 -12.29 -1.12
CA PHE A 84 3.47 -13.15 0.06
C PHE A 84 3.74 -14.62 -0.32
N HIS A 85 4.15 -15.40 0.68
CA HIS A 85 4.26 -16.85 0.61
C HIS A 85 2.93 -17.44 1.10
N ALA A 86 2.31 -18.29 0.29
CA ALA A 86 1.10 -18.99 0.68
C ALA A 86 1.42 -20.25 1.51
N ALA A 87 0.41 -20.78 2.19
CA ALA A 87 0.55 -21.97 3.02
C ALA A 87 1.00 -23.21 2.22
N ASN A 88 0.70 -23.26 0.93
CA ASN A 88 1.09 -24.33 -0.01
C ASN A 88 2.53 -24.17 -0.55
N GLY A 89 3.32 -23.22 -0.04
CA GLY A 89 4.70 -22.98 -0.46
C GLY A 89 4.87 -22.17 -1.75
N GLN A 90 3.78 -21.79 -2.42
CA GLN A 90 3.84 -20.97 -3.62
C GLN A 90 3.99 -19.48 -3.29
N HIS A 91 4.65 -18.75 -4.20
CA HIS A 91 4.83 -17.31 -4.13
C HIS A 91 3.75 -16.62 -4.95
N PHE A 92 2.98 -15.74 -4.33
CA PHE A 92 1.92 -15.00 -4.99
C PHE A 92 2.17 -13.50 -4.97
N GLY A 93 1.71 -12.82 -6.03
CA GLY A 93 1.61 -11.38 -6.10
C GLY A 93 0.16 -10.97 -6.34
N LYS A 94 -0.42 -10.15 -5.45
CA LYS A 94 -1.69 -9.46 -5.72
C LYS A 94 -1.42 -8.04 -6.18
N TYR A 95 -2.18 -7.59 -7.17
CA TYR A 95 -2.04 -6.29 -7.81
C TYR A 95 -3.37 -5.57 -7.80
N PHE A 96 -3.41 -4.38 -7.20
CA PHE A 96 -4.60 -3.53 -7.18
C PHE A 96 -4.24 -2.18 -7.76
N VAL A 97 -5.02 -1.76 -8.75
CA VAL A 97 -4.93 -0.42 -9.34
C VAL A 97 -6.17 0.34 -8.91
N LEU A 98 -5.95 1.55 -8.42
CA LEU A 98 -6.98 2.51 -8.06
C LEU A 98 -6.90 3.64 -9.10
N GLY A 99 -8.04 3.99 -9.68
CA GLY A 99 -8.19 5.05 -10.67
C GLY A 99 -9.50 5.78 -10.45
#